data_AF-A0A2A7SAE6-F1
#
_entry.id   AF-A0A2A7SAE6-F1
#
_cell.length_a   1.000
_cell.length_b   1.000
_cell.length_c   1.000
_cell.angle_alpha   90.00
_cell.angle_beta   90.00
_cell.angle_gamma   90.00
#
_symmetry.space_group_name_H-M   'P 1'
#
loop_
_entity.id
_entity.type
_entity.pdbx_description
1 polymer ?
#
loop_
_entity_poly.entity_id
_entity_poly.type
_entity_poly.pdbx_seq_one_letter_code
_entity_poly.pdbx_strand_id
1 'polypeptide(L)'
;MDNHHEHRVRTAVARAICSACREETEHSGDARGNPLRWQGYECIAEAVLAELQAAETGEPGRSSVVHLANVIARSCDESPDQAWMYERAAADALRANAVR
;
A
#
# COMPACT_ATOMS: atom_id res chain seq x y z
N MET A 1 12.73 -7.82 -14.53
CA MET A 1 11.79 -8.24 -13.48
C MET A 1 10.41 -8.20 -14.09
N ASP A 2 9.74 -9.34 -14.09
CA ASP A 2 8.53 -9.59 -14.87
C ASP A 2 7.37 -8.69 -14.46
N ASN A 3 6.73 -8.02 -15.42
CA ASN A 3 5.55 -7.16 -15.22
C ASN A 3 4.43 -7.85 -14.42
N HIS A 4 4.37 -9.19 -14.50
CA HIS A 4 3.46 -10.03 -13.73
C HIS A 4 3.77 -10.10 -12.23
N HIS A 5 5.04 -10.02 -11.83
CA HIS A 5 5.44 -10.02 -10.43
C HIS A 5 5.12 -8.67 -9.78
N GLU A 6 5.47 -7.57 -10.44
CA GLU A 6 5.16 -6.21 -9.98
C GLU A 6 3.64 -6.01 -9.80
N HIS A 7 2.84 -6.45 -10.78
CA HIS A 7 1.38 -6.36 -10.69
C HIS A 7 0.81 -7.19 -9.53
N ARG A 8 1.37 -8.38 -9.25
CA ARG A 8 0.96 -9.21 -8.11
C ARG A 8 1.31 -8.57 -6.77
N VAL A 9 2.52 -8.01 -6.67
CA VAL A 9 2.97 -7.31 -5.46
C VAL A 9 2.11 -6.06 -5.21
N ARG A 10 1.86 -5.24 -6.24
CA ARG A 10 0.95 -4.08 -6.16
C ARG A 10 -0.44 -4.48 -5.69
N THR A 11 -1.01 -5.53 -6.26
CA THR A 11 -2.33 -6.04 -5.86
C THR A 11 -2.34 -6.52 -4.40
N ALA A 12 -1.29 -7.23 -3.97
CA ALA A 12 -1.16 -7.71 -2.61
C ALA A 12 -1.04 -6.56 -1.60
N VAL A 13 -0.27 -5.52 -1.92
CA VAL A 13 -0.12 -4.32 -1.10
C VAL A 13 -1.44 -3.55 -1.03
N ALA A 14 -2.13 -3.31 -2.15
CA ALA A 14 -3.42 -2.62 -2.18
C ALA A 14 -4.47 -3.33 -1.30
N ARG A 15 -4.49 -4.67 -1.34
CA ARG A 15 -5.37 -5.49 -0.49
C ARG A 15 -4.99 -5.41 1.00
N ALA A 16 -3.70 -5.43 1.32
CA ALA A 16 -3.22 -5.32 2.69
C ALA A 16 -3.57 -3.94 3.28
N ILE A 17 -3.40 -2.87 2.49
CA ILE A 17 -3.79 -1.51 2.87
C ILE A 17 -5.30 -1.42 3.11
N CYS A 18 -6.11 -1.91 2.16
CA CYS A 18 -7.57 -1.94 2.30
C CYS A 18 -8.03 -2.67 3.57
N SER A 19 -7.35 -3.78 3.93
CA SER A 19 -7.60 -4.53 5.16
C SER A 19 -7.19 -3.76 6.41
N ALA A 20 -6.03 -3.08 6.37
CA ALA A 20 -5.53 -2.27 7.48
C ALA A 20 -6.42 -1.06 7.80
N CYS A 21 -7.06 -0.47 6.78
CA CYS A 21 -8.07 0.58 6.95
C CYS A 21 -9.32 0.11 7.70
N ARG A 22 -9.48 -1.20 7.97
CA ARG A 22 -10.71 -1.79 8.53
C ARG A 22 -11.96 -1.39 7.75
N GLU A 23 -11.80 -1.08 6.47
CA GLU A 23 -12.89 -1.18 5.50
C GLU A 23 -13.14 -2.68 5.26
N GLU A 24 -13.53 -3.39 6.31
CA GLU A 24 -13.83 -4.81 6.28
C GLU A 24 -14.89 -5.04 5.23
N THR A 25 -14.50 -5.72 4.15
CA THR A 25 -15.43 -6.26 3.15
C THR A 25 -16.43 -7.27 3.77
N GLU A 26 -16.23 -7.64 5.04
CA GLU A 26 -17.03 -8.60 5.80
C GLU A 26 -18.17 -7.94 6.60
N HIS A 27 -18.16 -6.62 6.78
CA HIS A 27 -19.34 -5.89 7.28
C HIS A 27 -20.21 -5.50 6.08
N SER A 28 -21.44 -6.03 6.01
CA SER A 28 -22.42 -5.75 4.95
C SER A 28 -22.78 -4.26 4.76
N GLY A 29 -22.25 -3.35 5.58
CA GLY A 29 -22.45 -1.90 5.48
C GLY A 29 -21.28 -1.13 4.87
N ASP A 30 -20.02 -1.55 5.07
CA ASP A 30 -18.88 -0.69 4.78
C ASP A 30 -18.49 -0.73 3.30
N ALA A 31 -18.39 -1.91 2.69
CA ALA A 31 -17.97 -2.06 1.29
C ALA A 31 -19.13 -2.21 0.30
N ARG A 32 -20.40 -2.10 0.74
CA ARG A 32 -21.60 -2.57 -0.01
C ARG A 32 -21.42 -3.96 -0.65
N GLY A 33 -20.53 -4.81 -0.12
CA GLY A 33 -20.17 -6.11 -0.71
C GLY A 33 -19.33 -6.03 -1.99
N ASN A 34 -18.53 -4.98 -2.21
CA ASN A 34 -17.67 -4.87 -3.39
C ASN A 34 -16.30 -5.56 -3.17
N PRO A 35 -16.03 -6.72 -3.79
CA PRO A 35 -14.74 -7.42 -3.67
C PRO A 35 -13.57 -6.67 -4.34
N LEU A 36 -13.84 -5.55 -5.03
CA LEU A 36 -12.86 -4.72 -5.71
C LEU A 36 -12.56 -3.40 -4.99
N ARG A 37 -13.02 -3.21 -3.73
CA ARG A 37 -12.75 -1.97 -2.97
C ARG A 37 -11.24 -1.65 -2.84
N TRP A 38 -10.42 -2.69 -2.79
CA TRP A 38 -8.96 -2.57 -2.78
C TRP A 38 -8.39 -1.82 -4.02
N GLN A 39 -9.12 -1.73 -5.14
CA GLN A 39 -8.68 -0.97 -6.32
C GLN A 39 -8.53 0.53 -6.04
N GLY A 40 -9.32 1.07 -5.10
CA GLY A 40 -9.15 2.45 -4.64
C GLY A 40 -7.78 2.71 -4.01
N TYR A 41 -7.12 1.65 -3.54
CA TYR A 41 -5.80 1.70 -2.94
C TYR A 41 -4.65 1.45 -3.91
N GLU A 42 -4.90 1.27 -5.21
CA GLU A 42 -3.84 1.02 -6.21
C GLU A 42 -2.85 2.19 -6.32
N CYS A 43 -3.34 3.43 -6.31
CA CYS A 43 -2.49 4.63 -6.30
C CYS A 43 -1.53 4.63 -5.10
N ILE A 44 -2.07 4.33 -3.91
CA ILE A 44 -1.31 4.33 -2.66
C ILE A 44 -0.32 3.18 -2.64
N ALA A 45 -0.73 1.99 -3.09
CA ALA A 45 0.14 0.83 -3.21
C ALA A 45 1.31 1.09 -4.16
N GLU A 46 1.08 1.75 -5.29
CA GLU A 46 2.14 2.15 -6.23
C GLU A 46 3.11 3.14 -5.61
N ALA A 47 2.59 4.19 -4.96
CA ALA A 47 3.41 5.20 -4.30
C ALA A 47 4.30 4.60 -3.19
N VAL A 48 3.73 3.75 -2.34
CA VAL A 48 4.48 3.10 -1.25
C VAL A 48 5.53 2.14 -1.80
N LEU A 49 5.21 1.35 -2.84
CA LEU A 49 6.17 0.43 -3.45
C LEU A 49 7.38 1.15 -4.06
N ALA A 50 7.14 2.25 -4.78
CA ALA A 50 8.21 3.03 -5.38
C ALA A 50 9.20 3.58 -4.34
N GLU A 51 8.68 4.11 -3.23
CA GLU A 51 9.50 4.67 -2.16
C GLU A 51 10.23 3.60 -1.33
N LEU A 52 9.60 2.44 -1.10
CA LEU A 52 10.25 1.31 -0.45
C LEU A 52 11.40 0.75 -1.30
N GLN A 53 11.18 0.59 -2.61
CA GLN A 53 12.23 0.15 -3.53
C GLN A 53 13.37 1.17 -3.59
N ALA A 54 13.06 2.47 -3.59
CA ALA A 54 14.07 3.52 -3.56
C ALA A 54 14.90 3.49 -2.26
N ALA A 55 14.26 3.23 -1.11
CA ALA A 55 14.93 3.06 0.17
C ALA A 55 15.88 1.85 0.17
N GLU A 56 15.47 0.72 -0.42
CA GLU A 56 16.32 -0.47 -0.59
C GLU A 56 17.54 -0.21 -1.48
N THR A 57 17.40 0.66 -2.50
CA THR A 57 18.50 1.03 -3.41
C THR A 57 19.48 2.06 -2.84
N GLY A 58 19.32 2.47 -1.58
CA GLY A 58 20.32 3.26 -0.86
C GLY A 58 19.95 4.72 -0.57
N GLU A 59 18.68 5.08 -0.67
CA GLU A 59 18.18 6.42 -0.30
C GLU A 59 17.55 6.38 1.12
N PRO A 60 18.36 6.51 2.19
CA PRO A 60 17.85 6.44 3.56
C PRO A 60 16.80 7.52 3.83
N GLY A 61 15.69 7.13 4.44
CA GLY A 61 14.59 8.03 4.80
C GLY A 61 13.42 8.04 3.82
N ARG A 62 13.55 7.46 2.61
CA ARG A 62 12.41 7.30 1.68
C ARG A 62 11.34 6.32 2.16
N SER A 63 11.70 5.35 2.98
CA SER A 63 10.73 4.48 3.68
C SER A 63 10.16 5.10 4.96
N SER A 64 10.60 6.31 5.35
CA SER A 64 10.09 6.90 6.58
C SER A 64 8.60 7.21 6.45
N VAL A 65 7.84 6.91 7.51
CA VAL A 65 6.40 7.19 7.58
C VAL A 65 6.07 8.63 7.20
N VAL A 66 6.89 9.60 7.61
CA VAL A 66 6.69 11.03 7.30
C VAL A 66 6.88 11.31 5.80
N HIS A 67 7.87 10.69 5.16
CA HIS A 67 8.07 10.82 3.73
C HIS A 67 6.92 10.20 2.95
N LEU A 68 6.54 8.96 3.30
CA LEU A 68 5.40 8.27 2.69
C LEU A 68 4.10 9.06 2.86
N ALA A 69 3.87 9.67 4.02
CA ALA A 69 2.70 10.52 4.26
C ALA A 69 2.63 11.70 3.29
N ASN A 70 3.76 12.38 3.06
CA ASN A 70 3.82 13.48 2.11
C ASN A 70 3.64 13.02 0.67
N VAL A 71 4.19 11.86 0.29
CA VAL A 71 4.03 11.32 -1.06
C VAL A 71 2.58 10.92 -1.31
N ILE A 72 1.96 10.19 -0.38
CA ILE A 72 0.57 9.72 -0.51
C ILE A 72 -0.41 10.90 -0.54
N ALA A 73 -0.24 11.89 0.34
CA ALA A 73 -1.08 13.08 0.35
C ALA A 73 -0.97 13.89 -0.96
N ARG A 74 0.22 13.96 -1.57
CA ARG A 74 0.42 14.67 -2.84
C ARG A 74 -0.04 13.88 -4.06
N SER A 75 0.10 12.56 -4.05
CA SER A 75 -0.13 11.72 -5.22
C SER A 75 -1.54 11.14 -5.28
N CYS A 76 -2.17 10.89 -4.12
CA CYS A 76 -3.44 10.18 -4.03
C CYS A 76 -4.54 10.97 -3.31
N ASP A 77 -4.35 12.29 -3.09
CA ASP A 77 -5.31 13.21 -2.45
C ASP A 77 -5.82 12.72 -1.08
N GLU A 78 -4.94 12.07 -0.32
CA GLU A 78 -5.29 11.41 0.94
C GLU A 78 -4.71 12.13 2.17
N SER A 79 -5.30 11.89 3.35
CA SER A 79 -4.78 12.51 4.58
C SER A 79 -3.46 11.84 5.01
N PRO A 80 -2.43 12.61 5.38
CA PRO A 80 -1.15 12.06 5.84
C PRO A 80 -1.26 11.22 7.12
N ASP A 81 -2.36 11.36 7.89
CA ASP A 81 -2.57 10.67 9.17
C ASP A 81 -2.61 9.14 9.06
N GLN A 82 -2.94 8.60 7.89
CA GLN A 82 -3.07 7.15 7.68
C GLN A 82 -1.81 6.49 7.11
N ALA A 83 -0.80 7.28 6.75
CA ALA A 83 0.39 6.81 6.04
C ALA A 83 1.23 5.78 6.80
N TRP A 84 1.25 5.84 8.14
CA TRP A 84 1.93 4.83 8.96
C TRP A 84 1.28 3.46 8.86
N MET A 85 -0.05 3.39 8.67
CA MET A 85 -0.75 2.13 8.44
C MET A 85 -0.41 1.57 7.07
N TYR A 86 -0.30 2.43 6.07
CA TYR A 86 0.03 2.06 4.69
C TYR A 86 1.44 1.51 4.57
N GLU A 87 2.41 2.20 5.17
CA GLU A 87 3.80 1.76 5.27
C GLU A 87 3.89 0.38 5.90
N ARG A 88 3.26 0.19 7.07
CA ARG A 88 3.26 -1.09 7.78
C ARG A 88 2.60 -2.21 6.98
N ALA A 89 1.41 -1.96 6.42
CA ALA A 89 0.67 -2.95 5.63
C ALA A 89 1.43 -3.36 4.36
N ALA A 90 2.05 -2.40 3.68
CA ALA A 90 2.88 -2.67 2.50
C ALA A 90 4.14 -3.46 2.87
N ALA A 91 4.83 -3.09 3.95
CA ALA A 91 6.01 -3.81 4.41
C ALA A 91 5.69 -5.26 4.81
N ASP A 92 4.57 -5.49 5.49
CA ASP A 92 4.10 -6.82 5.85
C ASP A 92 3.74 -7.65 4.59
N ALA A 93 3.06 -7.04 3.61
CA ALA A 93 2.72 -7.69 2.34
C ALA A 93 3.95 -8.03 1.49
N LEU A 94 4.96 -7.16 1.46
CA LEU A 94 6.24 -7.41 0.80
C LEU A 94 6.99 -8.57 1.45
N ARG A 95 7.10 -8.59 2.77
CA ARG A 95 7.73 -9.71 3.50
C ARG A 95 7.02 -11.03 3.23
N ALA A 96 5.69 -11.04 3.15
CA ALA A 96 4.93 -12.24 2.80
C ALA A 96 5.17 -12.74 1.36
N ASN A 97 5.46 -11.83 0.41
CA ASN A 97 5.72 -12.17 -0.99
C ASN A 97 7.20 -12.46 -1.29
N ALA A 98 8.13 -11.99 -0.45
CA ALA A 98 9.57 -12.27 -0.57
C ALA A 98 9.96 -13.70 -0.13
N VAL A 99 9.09 -14.41 0.61
CA VAL A 99 9.32 -15.78 1.11
C VAL A 99 8.91 -16.85 0.07
N ARG A 100 8.96 -16.55 -1.23
CA ARG A 100 8.53 -17.46 -2.30
C ARG A 100 9.59 -17.69 -3.36
#